data_AF-A0A6I3M091-F1
#
_entry.id   AF-A0A6I3M091-F1
#
_cell.length_a   1.000
_cell.length_b   1.000
_cell.length_c   1.000
_cell.angle_alpha   90.00
_cell.angle_beta   90.00
_cell.angle_gamma   90.00
#
_symmetry.space_group_name_H-M   'P 1'
#
loop_
_entity.id
_entity.type
_entity.pdbx_description
1 polymer ?
#
loop_
_entity_poly.entity_id
_entity_poly.type
_entity_poly.pdbx_seq_one_letter_code
_entity_poly.pdbx_strand_id
1 'polypeptide(L)'
;MSAAASSAPGSEPTPGAEPTPDGVAEPVLAPPPSGTGCAECLDLGGWWWHLRRCVECGHIGCCDASPGQHARRHAEETGHQVAASFEPGEGWFWDYAAERGARHVPLAPPRWRPEDQACPGPNGSVPENWEELLHP
;
A
#
# COMPACT_ATOMS: atom_id res chain seq x y z
N MET A 1 -46.96 14.03 28.71
CA MET A 1 -45.67 14.25 29.36
C MET A 1 -44.66 14.35 28.24
N SER A 2 -44.16 15.56 28.01
CA SER A 2 -43.29 15.92 26.90
C SER A 2 -41.82 15.63 27.23
N ALA A 3 -41.07 15.16 26.24
CA ALA A 3 -39.66 15.50 25.94
C ALA A 3 -39.30 14.74 24.63
N ALA A 4 -39.22 15.39 23.48
CA ALA A 4 -38.12 16.22 22.98
C ALA A 4 -36.92 15.37 22.51
N ALA A 5 -36.68 15.43 21.20
CA ALA A 5 -35.47 14.94 20.54
C ALA A 5 -34.25 15.73 21.03
N SER A 6 -33.15 15.02 21.30
CA SER A 6 -31.82 15.62 21.46
C SER A 6 -30.93 15.16 20.32
N SER A 7 -30.78 16.04 19.35
CA SER A 7 -29.68 16.06 18.40
C SER A 7 -28.36 16.20 19.16
N ALA A 8 -27.36 15.40 18.80
CA ALA A 8 -25.98 15.60 19.22
C ALA A 8 -25.40 16.85 18.52
N PRO A 9 -24.50 17.61 19.19
CA PRO A 9 -23.83 18.74 18.57
C PRO A 9 -22.84 18.28 17.50
N GLY A 10 -22.75 19.06 16.42
CA GLY A 10 -21.82 18.83 15.32
C GLY A 10 -20.37 18.94 15.77
N SER A 11 -19.54 18.04 15.27
CA SER A 11 -18.09 18.15 15.36
C SER A 11 -17.64 19.29 14.45
N GLU A 12 -17.14 20.37 15.06
CA GLU A 12 -16.47 21.45 14.35
C GLU A 12 -15.20 20.92 13.67
N PRO A 13 -14.86 21.38 12.46
CA PRO A 13 -13.57 21.10 11.84
C PRO A 13 -12.45 21.87 12.58
N THR A 14 -11.36 21.19 12.90
CA THR A 14 -10.15 21.79 13.48
C THR A 14 -9.60 22.90 12.57
N PRO A 15 -9.31 24.11 13.07
CA PRO A 15 -8.75 25.19 12.27
C PRO A 15 -7.29 24.89 11.85
N GLY A 16 -6.96 25.40 10.67
CA GLY A 16 -5.77 25.14 9.88
C GLY A 16 -4.44 25.25 10.62
N ALA A 17 -3.54 24.35 10.25
CA ALA A 17 -2.11 24.46 10.50
C ALA A 17 -1.61 25.84 10.09
N GLU A 18 -0.90 26.50 11.00
CA GLU A 18 -0.31 27.82 10.77
C GLU A 18 0.72 27.74 9.62
N PRO A 19 0.73 28.69 8.67
CA PRO A 19 1.69 28.69 7.57
C PRO A 19 3.11 29.01 8.08
N THR A 20 4.07 28.17 7.73
CA THR A 20 5.49 28.37 7.98
C THR A 20 6.04 29.56 7.17
N PRO A 21 7.10 30.26 7.65
CA PRO A 21 7.52 31.58 7.14
C PRO A 21 8.07 31.63 5.71
N ASP A 22 8.14 30.50 4.99
CA ASP A 22 8.64 30.42 3.61
C ASP A 22 7.59 29.95 2.58
N GLY A 23 6.34 29.70 2.99
CA GLY A 23 5.24 29.43 2.06
C GLY A 23 5.34 28.13 1.24
N VAL A 24 6.31 27.27 1.53
CA VAL A 24 6.38 25.90 0.99
C VAL A 24 5.54 25.00 1.88
N ALA A 25 4.39 24.56 1.37
CA ALA A 25 3.62 23.53 2.06
C ALA A 25 4.45 22.24 2.16
N GLU A 26 4.53 21.67 3.37
CA GLU A 26 5.12 20.35 3.59
C GLU A 26 4.44 19.33 2.66
N PRO A 27 5.20 18.43 2.01
CA PRO A 27 4.60 17.49 1.07
C PRO A 27 3.64 16.55 1.81
N VAL A 28 2.40 16.47 1.30
CA VAL A 28 1.46 15.46 1.76
C VAL A 28 2.00 14.09 1.37
N LEU A 29 2.31 13.26 2.36
CA LEU A 29 2.87 11.93 2.18
C LEU A 29 1.76 10.87 2.06
N ALA A 30 1.94 9.90 1.17
CA ALA A 30 1.11 8.70 1.12
C ALA A 30 1.17 7.92 2.45
N PRO A 31 0.05 7.31 2.92
CA PRO A 31 -0.04 6.66 4.22
C PRO A 31 0.98 5.54 4.41
N PRO A 32 1.49 5.31 5.64
CA PRO A 32 2.49 4.28 5.96
C PRO A 32 2.05 2.88 5.49
N PRO A 33 2.99 1.95 5.27
CA PRO A 33 2.64 0.61 4.82
C PRO A 33 1.81 -0.11 5.88
N SER A 34 0.85 -0.92 5.45
CA SER A 34 -0.02 -1.71 6.35
C SER A 34 0.72 -2.84 7.09
N GLY A 35 1.96 -3.13 6.69
CA GLY A 35 2.82 -4.15 7.27
C GLY A 35 4.13 -4.31 6.49
N THR A 36 4.84 -5.41 6.72
CA THR A 36 6.11 -5.73 6.05
C THR A 36 5.96 -6.67 4.85
N GLY A 37 4.78 -7.28 4.68
CA GLY A 37 4.49 -8.27 3.65
C GLY A 37 3.03 -8.22 3.20
N CYS A 38 2.67 -9.08 2.24
CA CYS A 38 1.30 -9.21 1.77
C CYS A 38 0.45 -9.92 2.81
N ALA A 39 -0.52 -9.22 3.40
CA ALA A 39 -1.34 -9.71 4.50
C ALA A 39 -2.13 -10.97 4.09
N GLU A 40 -2.69 -10.98 2.89
CA GLU A 40 -3.48 -12.08 2.36
C GLU A 40 -2.63 -13.33 2.16
N CYS A 41 -1.40 -13.19 1.66
CA CYS A 41 -0.50 -14.32 1.55
C CYS A 41 -0.14 -14.89 2.93
N LEU A 42 0.06 -14.03 3.94
CA LEU A 42 0.34 -14.49 5.31
C LEU A 42 -0.85 -15.24 5.89
N ASP A 43 -2.06 -14.69 5.77
CA ASP A 43 -3.28 -15.29 6.32
C ASP A 43 -3.62 -16.64 5.66
N LEU A 44 -3.30 -16.79 4.37
CA LEU A 44 -3.52 -18.02 3.61
C LEU A 44 -2.37 -19.02 3.71
N GLY A 45 -1.28 -18.70 4.42
CA GLY A 45 -0.06 -19.51 4.42
C GLY A 45 0.61 -19.64 3.04
N GLY A 46 0.40 -18.64 2.18
CA GLY A 46 0.99 -18.53 0.85
C GLY A 46 2.34 -17.81 0.85
N TRP A 47 2.76 -17.39 -0.35
CA TRP A 47 4.02 -16.71 -0.61
C TRP A 47 3.86 -15.66 -1.73
N TRP A 48 4.88 -14.83 -1.93
CA TRP A 48 4.96 -13.76 -2.93
C TRP A 48 6.38 -13.67 -3.48
N TRP A 49 6.50 -13.15 -4.71
CA TRP A 49 7.78 -12.74 -5.28
C TRP A 49 8.12 -11.31 -4.86
N HIS A 50 7.47 -10.30 -5.44
CA HIS A 50 7.63 -8.89 -5.08
C HIS A 50 6.40 -8.29 -4.40
N LEU A 51 6.62 -7.21 -3.65
CA LEU A 51 5.60 -6.47 -2.91
C LEU A 51 5.33 -5.10 -3.51
N ARG A 52 4.06 -4.68 -3.39
CA ARG A 52 3.55 -3.38 -3.83
C ARG A 52 2.86 -2.67 -2.68
N ARG A 53 3.01 -1.36 -2.61
CA ARG A 53 2.29 -0.50 -1.65
C ARG A 53 1.31 0.40 -2.37
N CYS A 54 0.04 0.31 -2.03
CA CYS A 54 -0.96 1.28 -2.46
C CYS A 54 -0.60 2.69 -1.95
N VAL A 55 -0.57 3.68 -2.84
CA VAL A 55 -0.23 5.06 -2.45
C VAL A 55 -1.39 5.80 -1.77
N GLU A 56 -2.62 5.29 -1.91
CA GLU A 56 -3.81 5.93 -1.35
C GLU A 56 -4.08 5.50 0.09
N CYS A 57 -3.82 4.22 0.42
CA CYS A 57 -4.14 3.67 1.74
C CYS A 57 -3.00 2.91 2.42
N GLY A 58 -1.84 2.74 1.76
CA GLY A 58 -0.69 2.04 2.34
C GLY A 58 -0.79 0.51 2.35
N HIS A 59 -1.87 -0.08 1.82
CA HIS A 59 -2.03 -1.53 1.74
C HIS A 59 -0.85 -2.20 0.98
N ILE A 60 -0.27 -3.25 1.56
CA ILE A 60 0.79 -4.06 0.96
C ILE A 60 0.20 -5.33 0.33
N GLY A 61 0.35 -5.48 -0.99
CA GLY A 61 -0.06 -6.65 -1.74
C GLY A 61 1.09 -7.25 -2.56
N CYS A 62 0.98 -8.53 -2.92
CA CYS A 62 1.94 -9.18 -3.82
C CYS A 62 1.71 -8.78 -5.29
N CYS A 63 2.79 -8.74 -6.08
CA CYS A 63 2.77 -8.30 -7.48
C CYS A 63 1.98 -9.25 -8.41
N ASP A 64 1.71 -8.78 -9.63
CA ASP A 64 0.96 -9.52 -10.66
C ASP A 64 1.62 -10.85 -11.08
N ALA A 65 2.94 -10.94 -11.00
CA ALA A 65 3.66 -12.19 -11.25
C ALA A 65 3.56 -13.19 -10.07
N SER A 66 3.21 -12.73 -8.87
CA SER A 66 3.04 -13.63 -7.71
C SER A 66 1.74 -14.43 -7.82
N PRO A 67 1.66 -15.67 -7.30
CA PRO A 67 0.46 -16.51 -7.43
C PRO A 67 -0.84 -15.84 -6.97
N GLY A 68 -0.77 -15.02 -5.90
CA GLY A 68 -1.93 -14.38 -5.28
C GLY A 68 -2.44 -13.11 -5.96
N GLN A 69 -1.60 -12.39 -6.71
CA GLN A 69 -1.92 -11.13 -7.42
C GLN A 69 -2.68 -10.09 -6.57
N HIS A 70 -2.38 -10.02 -5.27
CA HIS A 70 -3.20 -9.27 -4.31
C HIS A 70 -3.17 -7.75 -4.54
N ALA A 71 -2.06 -7.20 -5.03
CA ALA A 71 -1.99 -5.76 -5.32
C ALA A 71 -2.94 -5.35 -6.46
N ARG A 72 -3.06 -6.18 -7.50
CA ARG A 72 -4.00 -5.99 -8.60
C ARG A 72 -5.44 -6.07 -8.12
N ARG A 73 -5.77 -7.14 -7.38
CA ARG A 73 -7.10 -7.34 -6.82
C ARG A 73 -7.51 -6.18 -5.91
N HIS A 74 -6.60 -5.74 -5.04
CA HIS A 74 -6.81 -4.55 -4.20
C HIS A 74 -7.16 -3.32 -5.03
N ALA A 75 -6.42 -3.05 -6.11
CA ALA A 75 -6.69 -1.91 -6.99
C ALA A 75 -8.07 -1.99 -7.66
N GLU A 76 -8.48 -3.19 -8.09
CA GLU A 76 -9.79 -3.44 -8.71
C GLU A 76 -10.95 -3.29 -7.71
N GLU A 77 -10.81 -3.83 -6.50
CA GLU A 77 -11.86 -3.84 -5.48
C GLU A 77 -12.07 -2.47 -4.83
N THR A 78 -10.99 -1.71 -4.66
CA THR A 78 -11.03 -0.40 -3.97
C THR A 78 -11.06 0.79 -4.92
N GLY A 79 -10.67 0.60 -6.18
CA GLY A 79 -10.40 1.69 -7.12
C GLY A 79 -9.08 2.41 -6.87
N HIS A 80 -8.22 1.91 -5.98
CA HIS A 80 -6.90 2.52 -5.73
C HIS A 80 -5.89 2.09 -6.80
N GLN A 81 -5.86 2.83 -7.90
CA GLN A 81 -5.18 2.41 -9.13
C GLN A 81 -3.64 2.52 -9.09
N VAL A 82 -3.07 3.28 -8.15
CA VAL A 82 -1.62 3.51 -8.11
C VAL A 82 -0.97 2.78 -6.95
N ALA A 83 0.09 2.03 -7.25
CA ALA A 83 0.94 1.39 -6.26
C ALA A 83 2.43 1.69 -6.52
N ALA A 84 3.19 1.85 -5.44
CA ALA A 84 4.64 1.90 -5.47
C ALA A 84 5.23 0.49 -5.36
N SER A 85 6.44 0.29 -5.90
CA SER A 85 7.25 -0.84 -5.45
C SER A 85 7.54 -0.71 -3.95
N PHE A 86 7.49 -1.84 -3.24
CA PHE A 86 7.88 -1.94 -1.84
C PHE A 86 9.15 -2.79 -1.67
N GLU A 87 9.96 -2.85 -2.73
CA GLU A 87 11.25 -3.54 -2.76
C GLU A 87 12.42 -2.59 -2.41
N PRO A 88 13.44 -3.04 -1.65
CA PRO A 88 14.63 -2.24 -1.37
C PRO A 88 15.33 -1.78 -2.65
N GLY A 89 15.73 -0.51 -2.69
CA GLY A 89 16.41 0.08 -3.84
C GLY A 89 15.51 0.46 -5.01
N GLU A 90 14.21 0.16 -4.96
CA GLU A 90 13.25 0.52 -5.98
C GLU A 90 12.46 1.80 -5.62
N GLY A 91 12.13 2.61 -6.63
CA GLY A 91 11.46 3.91 -6.46
C GLY A 91 10.42 4.22 -7.53
N TRP A 92 9.89 3.18 -8.17
CA TRP A 92 8.96 3.29 -9.28
C TRP A 92 7.52 3.01 -8.84
N PHE A 93 6.58 3.48 -9.65
CA PHE A 93 5.15 3.44 -9.39
C PHE A 93 4.45 2.86 -10.60
N TRP A 94 3.34 2.16 -10.38
CA TRP A 94 2.52 1.54 -11.40
C TRP A 94 1.10 2.04 -11.31
N ASP A 95 0.51 2.37 -12.45
CA ASP A 95 -0.91 2.67 -12.61
C ASP A 95 -1.58 1.45 -13.23
N TYR A 96 -2.40 0.77 -12.43
CA TYR A 96 -3.12 -0.43 -12.81
C TYR A 96 -4.21 -0.19 -13.84
N ALA A 97 -4.80 1.01 -13.90
CA ALA A 97 -5.81 1.31 -14.91
C ALA A 97 -5.18 1.66 -16.26
N ALA A 98 -4.03 2.33 -16.25
CA ALA A 98 -3.33 2.73 -17.46
C ALA A 98 -2.28 1.71 -17.95
N GLU A 99 -2.06 0.62 -17.21
CA GLU A 99 -1.05 -0.42 -17.48
C GLU A 99 0.33 0.16 -17.80
N ARG A 100 0.78 1.11 -16.98
CA ARG A 100 2.06 1.81 -17.19
C ARG A 100 2.64 2.37 -15.90
N GLY A 101 3.88 2.87 -16.00
CA GLY A 101 4.51 3.61 -14.93
C GLY A 101 3.73 4.88 -14.56
N ALA A 102 3.49 5.08 -13.27
CA ALA A 102 2.85 6.26 -12.72
C ALA A 102 3.89 7.31 -12.28
N ARG A 103 3.42 8.54 -12.01
CA ARG A 103 4.26 9.59 -11.43
C ARG A 103 4.65 9.23 -10.00
N HIS A 104 5.87 9.58 -9.62
CA HIS A 104 6.35 9.48 -8.25
C HIS A 104 5.47 10.27 -7.28
N VAL A 105 5.09 9.62 -6.16
CA VAL A 105 4.38 10.23 -5.03
C VAL A 105 5.25 10.09 -3.77
N PRO A 106 5.44 11.15 -2.97
CA PRO A 106 6.13 11.05 -1.68
C PRO A 106 5.46 10.02 -0.74
N LEU A 107 6.22 9.06 -0.21
CA LEU A 107 5.72 8.00 0.66
C LEU A 107 6.17 8.23 2.11
N ALA A 108 5.27 8.03 3.07
CA ALA A 108 5.66 7.94 4.48
C ALA A 108 6.57 6.72 4.71
N PRO A 109 7.56 6.78 5.61
CA PRO A 109 8.42 5.64 5.92
C PRO A 109 7.67 4.51 6.64
N PRO A 110 8.18 3.26 6.58
CA PRO A 110 9.28 2.81 5.73
C PRO A 110 8.87 2.76 4.25
N ARG A 111 9.83 2.94 3.33
CA ARG A 111 9.58 2.98 1.88
C ARG A 111 9.65 1.62 1.19
N TRP A 112 10.26 0.64 1.83
CA TRP A 112 10.43 -0.74 1.34
C TRP A 112 10.28 -1.72 2.51
N ARG A 113 10.09 -3.01 2.19
CA ARG A 113 10.11 -4.10 3.19
C ARG A 113 11.46 -4.14 3.92
N PRO A 114 11.55 -4.79 5.11
CA PRO A 114 12.82 -5.04 5.78
C PRO A 114 13.90 -5.63 4.86
N GLU A 115 15.14 -5.14 4.96
CA GLU A 115 16.24 -5.56 4.08
C GLU A 115 16.68 -7.00 4.31
N ASP A 116 16.42 -7.55 5.50
CA ASP A 116 16.67 -8.94 5.88
C ASP A 116 15.54 -9.89 5.47
N GLN A 117 14.42 -9.37 4.95
CA GLN A 117 13.32 -10.18 4.46
C GLN A 117 13.61 -10.71 3.05
N ALA A 118 13.56 -12.03 2.91
CA ALA A 118 13.75 -12.73 1.64
C ALA A 118 12.77 -12.27 0.54
N CYS A 119 13.24 -12.37 -0.70
CA CYS A 119 12.45 -12.24 -1.92
C CYS A 119 12.85 -13.39 -2.86
N PRO A 120 11.93 -14.30 -3.22
CA PRO A 120 10.54 -14.41 -2.75
C PRO A 120 10.40 -14.59 -1.23
N GLY A 121 9.22 -14.31 -0.68
CA GLY A 121 8.92 -14.44 0.76
C GLY A 121 7.48 -14.90 1.04
N PRO A 122 7.09 -15.13 2.30
CA PRO A 122 7.93 -15.09 3.49
C PRO A 122 8.84 -16.32 3.57
N ASN A 123 9.93 -16.21 4.34
CA ASN A 123 10.90 -17.30 4.46
C ASN A 123 10.24 -18.59 4.98
N GLY A 124 10.54 -19.73 4.36
CA GLY A 124 9.98 -21.03 4.71
C GLY A 124 8.65 -21.39 4.05
N SER A 125 7.95 -20.45 3.41
CA SER A 125 6.73 -20.71 2.64
C SER A 125 6.96 -20.80 1.12
N VAL A 126 8.15 -20.44 0.66
CA VAL A 126 8.51 -20.44 -0.77
C VAL A 126 8.88 -21.88 -1.20
N PRO A 127 8.20 -22.47 -2.18
CA PRO A 127 8.52 -23.81 -2.68
C PRO A 127 9.80 -23.81 -3.52
N GLU A 128 10.46 -24.97 -3.66
CA GLU A 128 11.70 -25.09 -4.45
C GLU A 128 11.51 -24.71 -5.93
N ASN A 129 10.34 -25.04 -6.51
CA ASN A 129 10.01 -24.76 -7.92
C ASN A 129 9.25 -23.43 -8.12
N TRP A 130 9.46 -22.44 -7.24
CA TRP A 130 8.67 -21.21 -7.24
C TRP A 130 8.68 -20.43 -8.57
N GLU A 131 9.76 -20.46 -9.35
CA GLU A 131 9.86 -19.77 -10.64
C GLU A 131 8.80 -20.29 -11.64
N GLU A 132 8.50 -21.58 -11.62
CA GLU A 132 7.49 -22.22 -12.48
C GLU A 132 6.06 -21.84 -12.09
N LEU A 133 5.88 -21.28 -10.90
CA LEU A 133 4.58 -20.92 -10.33
C LEU A 133 4.26 -19.44 -10.48
N LEU A 134 5.16 -18.66 -11.09
CA LEU A 134 4.91 -17.25 -11.38
C LEU A 134 3.99 -17.08 -12.59
N HIS A 135 3.16 -16.04 -12.54
CA HIS A 135 2.40 -15.59 -13.70
C HIS A 135 3.32 -14.83 -14.67
N PRO A 136 3.13 -15.00 -15.99
CA PRO A 136 3.96 -14.37 -17.02
C PRO A 136 3.75 -12.85 -17.15
#